data_AF-A0AAV4RV27-F1
#
_entry.id   AF-A0AAV4RV27-F1
#
_cell.length_a   1.000
_cell.length_b   1.000
_cell.length_c   1.000
_cell.angle_alpha   90.00
_cell.angle_beta   90.00
_cell.angle_gamma   90.00
#
_symmetry.space_group_name_H-M   'P 1'
#
loop_
_entity.id
_entity.type
_entity.pdbx_description
1 polymer ?
#
loop_
_entity_poly.entity_id
_entity_poly.type
_entity_poly.pdbx_seq_one_letter_code
_entity_poly.pdbx_strand_id
1 'polypeptide(L)'
;MWLCGPEFLYNECSFHPESSVPTLNDSVSTLNDPVPEERCCVQSTIAANHLQNSNDLFQKYSSLSKLKGVAAYCLRFVNNCRISKDKITGFLNTSELNTAMNVLIKSVQFIEFNNKINALKRNQALSCRSKILSLNPFLNNSGIFRVSGRLRHANIAYGHKHPILLPKRHILTNLIVRYYHEILLYAGPQLVQSSIQEHYWIIGSKDVIRHLIRTCVKCYRIRASITNQMMSDLPTTRISPSPTFLRCGVDYAGPFQIRGSKGRGSKSLKAYIAIFVCFSIRAIHLICN
;
A
#
# COMPACT_ATOMS: atom_id res chain seq x y z
N MET A 1 -20.67 8.50 24.23
CA MET A 1 -19.53 8.47 25.17
C MET A 1 -19.60 7.12 25.87
N TRP A 2 -18.66 6.22 25.59
CA TRP A 2 -18.68 4.83 26.09
C TRP A 2 -18.00 4.83 27.45
N LEU A 3 -18.79 4.96 28.52
CA LEU A 3 -18.31 5.25 29.88
C LEU A 3 -18.19 4.00 30.77
N CYS A 4 -18.68 2.84 30.33
CA CYS A 4 -18.50 1.57 31.02
C CYS A 4 -18.17 0.48 30.00
N GLY A 5 -17.06 -0.24 30.20
CA GLY A 5 -16.61 -1.35 29.36
C GLY A 5 -17.43 -2.63 29.60
N PRO A 6 -17.25 -3.66 28.75
CA PRO A 6 -17.99 -4.91 28.86
C PRO A 6 -17.67 -5.69 30.15
N GLU A 7 -18.71 -6.32 30.73
CA GLU A 7 -18.73 -6.89 32.08
C GLU A 7 -17.65 -7.95 32.38
N PHE A 8 -17.13 -8.64 31.37
CA PHE A 8 -16.14 -9.71 31.54
C PHE A 8 -14.77 -9.23 32.04
N LEU A 9 -14.52 -7.91 32.08
CA LEU A 9 -13.30 -7.32 32.65
C LEU A 9 -13.37 -7.14 34.17
N TYR A 10 -14.55 -7.21 34.78
CA TYR A 10 -14.77 -6.95 36.20
C TYR A 10 -14.96 -8.22 37.05
N ASN A 11 -15.11 -9.38 36.40
CA ASN A 11 -15.32 -10.65 37.08
C ASN A 11 -14.00 -11.44 37.14
N GLU A 12 -13.58 -11.82 38.35
CA GLU A 12 -12.40 -12.65 38.58
C GLU A 12 -12.55 -14.03 37.90
N CYS A 13 -11.55 -14.37 37.09
CA CYS A 13 -11.26 -15.60 36.35
C CYS A 13 -12.08 -16.86 36.71
N SER A 14 -13.35 -16.91 36.34
CA SER A 14 -14.18 -18.11 36.49
C SER A 14 -15.21 -18.27 35.36
N PHE A 15 -14.88 -17.83 34.15
CA PHE A 15 -15.63 -18.17 32.94
C PHE A 15 -14.67 -18.36 31.75
N HIS A 16 -13.98 -19.51 31.72
CA HIS A 16 -13.55 -20.08 30.45
C HIS A 16 -14.67 -21.01 29.96
N PRO A 17 -15.12 -20.92 28.70
CA PRO A 17 -16.03 -21.92 28.16
C PRO A 17 -15.26 -23.25 28.05
N GLU A 18 -15.66 -24.22 28.85
CA GLU A 18 -15.14 -25.59 28.86
C GLU A 18 -15.30 -26.21 27.46
N SER A 19 -14.18 -26.56 26.82
CA SER A 19 -14.20 -27.52 25.73
C SER A 19 -14.25 -28.92 26.35
N SER A 20 -15.43 -29.55 26.28
CA SER A 20 -15.63 -30.95 26.63
C SER A 20 -14.71 -31.85 25.81
N VAL A 21 -13.72 -32.46 26.45
CA VAL A 21 -12.99 -33.63 25.95
C VAL A 21 -13.63 -34.87 26.60
N PRO A 22 -14.00 -35.94 25.87
CA PRO A 22 -14.61 -37.10 26.49
C PRO A 22 -13.56 -37.92 27.24
N THR A 23 -13.77 -38.08 28.55
CA THR A 23 -13.07 -39.01 29.43
C THR A 23 -13.58 -40.44 29.20
N LEU A 24 -12.67 -41.38 28.98
CA LEU A 24 -12.91 -42.81 29.16
C LEU A 24 -12.52 -43.15 30.61
N ASN A 25 -13.50 -43.58 31.39
CA ASN A 25 -13.29 -44.26 32.67
C ASN A 25 -12.71 -45.65 32.39
N ASP A 26 -11.70 -46.09 33.15
CA ASP A 26 -11.93 -47.12 34.16
C ASP A 26 -10.70 -47.40 35.04
N SER A 27 -11.05 -47.66 36.30
CA SER A 27 -10.36 -48.17 37.48
C SER A 27 -8.95 -48.80 37.41
N VAL A 28 -8.19 -48.44 38.44
CA VAL A 28 -6.88 -48.92 38.91
C VAL A 28 -6.86 -50.42 39.27
N SER A 29 -5.81 -51.14 38.83
CA SER A 29 -5.15 -52.20 39.62
C SER A 29 -3.77 -52.60 39.07
N THR A 30 -2.73 -52.31 39.87
CA THR A 30 -1.52 -53.11 40.19
C THR A 30 -0.57 -53.69 39.13
N LEU A 31 0.72 -53.33 39.32
CA LEU A 31 1.98 -54.10 39.20
C LEU A 31 2.74 -54.13 37.85
N ASN A 32 3.97 -53.58 37.91
CA ASN A 32 5.25 -53.89 37.24
C ASN A 32 5.26 -54.48 35.82
N ASP A 33 5.72 -53.69 34.84
CA ASP A 33 6.86 -53.97 33.93
C ASP A 33 6.96 -52.89 32.81
N PRO A 34 8.16 -52.58 32.25
CA PRO A 34 8.28 -51.59 31.19
C PRO A 34 8.12 -52.25 29.81
N VAL A 35 7.05 -51.89 29.08
CA VAL A 35 6.82 -52.30 27.68
C VAL A 35 6.96 -51.05 26.78
N PRO A 36 7.57 -51.13 25.58
CA PRO A 36 7.97 -49.96 24.82
C PRO A 36 6.77 -49.24 24.20
N GLU A 37 6.76 -47.90 24.28
CA GLU A 37 5.78 -47.04 23.62
C GLU A 37 5.76 -47.27 22.09
N GLU A 38 4.68 -47.88 21.59
CA GLU A 38 4.31 -47.79 20.18
C GLU A 38 3.78 -46.39 19.88
N ARG A 39 4.59 -45.59 19.17
CA ARG A 39 4.11 -44.31 18.62
C ARG A 39 3.18 -44.58 17.45
N CYS A 40 1.89 -44.37 17.66
CA CYS A 40 0.89 -44.35 16.60
C CYS A 40 1.24 -43.22 15.60
N CYS A 41 1.71 -43.59 14.42
CA CYS A 41 2.00 -42.64 13.35
C CYS A 41 0.66 -42.18 12.77
N VAL A 42 0.13 -41.06 13.26
CA VAL A 42 -1.09 -40.45 12.69
C VAL A 42 -0.75 -39.91 11.31
N GLN A 43 -0.92 -40.74 10.29
CA GLN A 43 -0.78 -40.36 8.90
C GLN A 43 -1.99 -39.48 8.52
N SER A 44 -1.82 -38.17 8.68
CA SER A 44 -2.80 -37.19 8.20
C SER A 44 -2.77 -37.15 6.67
N THR A 45 -3.75 -37.81 6.04
CA THR A 45 -4.02 -37.72 4.61
C THR A 45 -4.73 -36.40 4.33
N ILE A 46 -3.97 -35.38 3.92
CA ILE A 46 -4.57 -34.13 3.44
C ILE A 46 -5.15 -34.39 2.05
N ALA A 47 -6.48 -34.51 1.97
CA ALA A 47 -7.21 -34.48 0.71
C ALA A 47 -6.92 -33.15 0.00
N ALA A 48 -6.36 -33.22 -1.21
CA ALA A 48 -6.05 -32.06 -2.03
C ALA A 48 -7.35 -31.42 -2.57
N ASN A 49 -8.01 -30.62 -1.75
CA ASN A 49 -9.16 -29.82 -2.18
C ASN A 49 -8.68 -28.70 -3.12
N HIS A 50 -8.81 -28.99 -4.41
CA HIS A 50 -9.10 -28.09 -5.52
C HIS A 50 -8.91 -26.57 -5.27
N LEU A 51 -7.71 -26.06 -5.57
CA LEU A 51 -7.30 -24.71 -6.02
C LEU A 51 -8.23 -23.47 -5.85
N GLN A 52 -9.02 -23.33 -4.77
CA GLN A 52 -9.73 -22.08 -4.43
C GLN A 52 -8.98 -21.23 -3.39
N ASN A 53 -7.96 -21.78 -2.73
CA ASN A 53 -7.18 -21.11 -1.68
C ASN A 53 -6.17 -20.06 -2.17
N SER A 54 -6.00 -19.87 -3.48
CA SER A 54 -5.03 -18.89 -4.00
C SER A 54 -5.47 -17.45 -3.75
N ASN A 55 -6.77 -17.15 -3.81
CA ASN A 55 -7.30 -15.79 -3.59
C ASN A 55 -7.14 -15.31 -2.14
N ASP A 56 -7.26 -16.21 -1.17
CA ASP A 56 -7.10 -15.90 0.26
C ASP A 56 -5.67 -15.43 0.58
N LEU A 57 -4.66 -16.03 -0.06
CA LEU A 57 -3.27 -15.62 0.14
C LEU A 57 -3.04 -14.16 -0.27
N PHE A 58 -3.57 -13.71 -1.41
CA PHE A 58 -3.35 -12.34 -1.89
C PHE A 58 -4.04 -11.29 -1.01
N GLN A 59 -5.17 -11.63 -0.40
CA GLN A 59 -5.94 -10.70 0.45
C GLN A 59 -5.24 -10.40 1.78
N LYS A 60 -4.43 -11.33 2.30
CA LYS A 60 -3.73 -11.19 3.59
C LYS A 60 -2.59 -10.18 3.59
N TYR A 61 -2.09 -9.76 2.43
CA TYR A 61 -0.90 -8.92 2.34
C TYR A 61 -1.17 -7.58 1.66
N SER A 62 -0.69 -6.51 2.30
CA SER A 62 -0.72 -5.14 1.78
C SER A 62 0.57 -4.69 1.09
N SER A 63 1.63 -5.51 1.17
CA SER A 63 2.96 -5.24 0.62
C SER A 63 3.44 -6.37 -0.29
N LEU A 64 3.89 -6.02 -1.50
CA LEU A 64 4.42 -6.98 -2.47
C LEU A 64 5.66 -7.70 -1.93
N SER A 65 6.57 -6.98 -1.27
CA SER A 65 7.80 -7.57 -0.73
C SER A 65 7.51 -8.63 0.33
N LYS A 66 6.52 -8.38 1.21
CA LYS A 66 6.08 -9.35 2.21
C LYS A 66 5.44 -10.58 1.56
N LEU A 67 4.51 -10.38 0.63
CA LEU A 67 3.87 -11.47 -0.12
C LEU A 67 4.92 -12.34 -0.85
N LYS A 68 5.87 -11.71 -1.54
CA LYS A 68 6.95 -12.38 -2.26
C LYS A 68 7.86 -13.17 -1.30
N GLY A 69 8.20 -12.60 -0.14
CA GLY A 69 9.01 -13.25 0.88
C GLY A 69 8.32 -14.48 1.47
N VAL A 70 7.05 -14.37 1.87
CA VAL A 70 6.29 -15.50 2.40
C VAL A 70 6.15 -16.60 1.35
N ALA A 71 5.80 -16.25 0.11
CA ALA A 71 5.70 -17.22 -0.97
C ALA A 71 7.04 -17.94 -1.22
N ALA A 72 8.17 -17.24 -1.12
CA ALA A 72 9.49 -17.84 -1.25
C ALA A 72 9.80 -18.82 -0.10
N TYR A 73 9.48 -18.47 1.14
CA TYR A 73 9.63 -19.39 2.27
C TYR A 73 8.74 -20.62 2.15
N CYS A 74 7.47 -20.46 1.72
CA CYS A 74 6.59 -21.59 1.48
C CYS A 74 7.14 -22.52 0.39
N LEU A 75 7.67 -21.97 -0.72
CA LEU A 75 8.28 -22.77 -1.77
C LEU A 75 9.55 -23.48 -1.31
N ARG A 76 10.40 -22.80 -0.53
CA ARG A 76 11.60 -23.41 0.07
C ARG A 76 11.24 -24.55 1.01
N PHE A 77 10.24 -24.37 1.86
CA PHE A 77 9.74 -25.42 2.75
C PHE A 77 9.29 -26.64 1.95
N VAL A 78 8.45 -26.44 0.93
CA VAL A 78 8.02 -27.53 0.03
C VAL A 78 9.21 -28.21 -0.63
N ASN A 79 10.22 -27.46 -1.07
CA ASN A 79 11.41 -28.02 -1.70
C ASN A 79 12.24 -28.86 -0.71
N ASN A 80 12.45 -28.37 0.51
CA ASN A 80 13.17 -29.07 1.57
C ASN A 80 12.43 -30.32 2.06
N CYS A 81 11.10 -30.36 1.99
CA CYS A 81 10.31 -31.56 2.26
C CYS A 81 10.44 -32.60 1.14
N ARG A 82 10.69 -32.19 -0.11
CA ARG A 82 10.84 -33.09 -1.26
C ARG A 82 12.26 -33.60 -1.43
N ILE A 83 13.26 -32.75 -1.19
CA ILE A 83 14.67 -33.04 -1.38
C ILE A 83 15.32 -33.09 0.01
N SER A 84 15.53 -34.30 0.53
CA SER A 84 16.01 -34.50 1.91
C SER A 84 17.52 -34.28 2.08
N LYS A 85 18.32 -34.33 1.01
CA LYS A 85 19.79 -34.41 1.11
C LYS A 85 20.45 -33.05 1.32
N ASP A 86 19.96 -31.98 0.68
CA ASP A 86 20.53 -30.62 0.79
C ASP A 86 19.43 -29.61 1.16
N LYS A 87 19.10 -29.53 2.45
CA LYS A 87 18.11 -28.58 2.95
C LYS A 87 18.67 -27.16 2.89
N ILE A 88 17.99 -26.28 2.17
CA ILE A 88 18.36 -24.87 2.08
C ILE A 88 17.87 -24.16 3.35
N THR A 89 18.79 -23.52 4.07
CA THR A 89 18.52 -22.74 5.30
C THR A 89 19.08 -21.33 5.18
N GLY A 90 18.69 -20.42 6.09
CA GLY A 90 19.19 -19.04 6.13
C GLY A 90 18.34 -18.01 5.38
N PHE A 91 18.96 -16.90 4.95
CA PHE A 91 18.28 -15.79 4.27
C PHE A 91 17.76 -16.16 2.88
N LEU A 92 16.75 -15.44 2.38
CA LEU A 92 16.19 -15.66 1.05
C LEU A 92 17.12 -15.14 -0.04
N ASN A 93 17.36 -15.98 -1.05
CA ASN A 93 18.11 -15.62 -2.24
C ASN A 93 17.23 -14.88 -3.25
N THR A 94 17.85 -14.05 -4.09
CA THR A 94 17.16 -13.32 -5.15
C THR A 94 16.50 -14.26 -6.17
N SER A 95 17.12 -15.40 -6.46
CA SER A 95 16.56 -16.45 -7.32
C SER A 95 15.27 -17.05 -6.76
N GLU A 96 15.20 -17.28 -5.45
CA GLU A 96 13.99 -17.80 -4.79
C GLU A 96 12.88 -16.75 -4.79
N LEU A 97 13.20 -15.48 -4.53
CA LEU A 97 12.24 -14.38 -4.62
C LEU A 97 11.68 -14.23 -6.04
N ASN A 98 12.54 -14.37 -7.06
CA ASN A 98 12.11 -14.33 -8.47
C ASN A 98 11.24 -15.54 -8.83
N THR A 99 11.59 -16.72 -8.32
CA THR A 99 10.81 -17.95 -8.51
C THR A 99 9.44 -17.82 -7.86
N ALA A 100 9.39 -17.31 -6.62
CA ALA A 100 8.16 -17.02 -5.90
C ALA A 100 7.28 -16.03 -6.66
N MET A 101 7.86 -14.94 -7.16
CA MET A 101 7.14 -13.97 -7.97
C MET A 101 6.55 -14.61 -9.24
N ASN A 102 7.34 -15.43 -9.94
CA ASN A 102 6.86 -16.15 -11.12
C ASN A 102 5.71 -17.11 -10.81
N VAL A 103 5.75 -17.81 -9.66
CA VAL A 103 4.68 -18.70 -9.22
C VAL A 103 3.40 -17.91 -8.91
N LEU A 104 3.52 -16.79 -8.19
CA LEU A 104 2.39 -15.90 -7.90
C LEU A 104 1.77 -15.33 -9.18
N ILE A 105 2.59 -14.95 -10.16
CA ILE A 105 2.08 -14.47 -11.46
C ILE A 105 1.35 -15.60 -12.19
N LYS A 106 1.95 -16.80 -12.25
CA LYS A 106 1.33 -17.96 -12.92
C LYS A 106 -0.02 -18.30 -12.32
N SER A 107 -0.16 -18.28 -11.00
CA SER A 107 -1.44 -18.57 -10.36
C SER A 107 -2.50 -17.54 -10.74
N VAL A 108 -2.17 -16.24 -10.73
CA VAL A 108 -3.08 -15.18 -11.16
C VAL A 108 -3.46 -15.30 -12.63
N GLN A 109 -2.48 -15.58 -13.50
CA GLN A 109 -2.72 -15.78 -14.92
C GLN A 109 -3.59 -17.00 -15.18
N PHE A 110 -3.40 -18.08 -14.43
CA PHE A 110 -4.22 -19.27 -14.53
C PHE A 110 -5.67 -18.99 -14.12
N ILE A 111 -5.90 -18.25 -13.04
CA ILE A 111 -7.25 -17.90 -12.58
C ILE A 111 -7.98 -17.04 -13.64
N GLU A 112 -7.33 -15.98 -14.12
CA GLU A 112 -7.98 -14.97 -14.98
C GLU A 112 -8.00 -15.35 -16.47
N PHE A 113 -7.00 -16.10 -16.93
CA PHE A 113 -6.79 -16.39 -18.34
C PHE A 113 -6.79 -17.89 -18.65
N ASN A 114 -7.34 -18.75 -17.77
CA ASN A 114 -7.32 -20.21 -17.92
C ASN A 114 -7.65 -20.68 -19.34
N ASN A 115 -8.81 -20.25 -19.85
CA ASN A 115 -9.30 -20.65 -21.18
C ASN A 115 -8.33 -20.25 -22.30
N LYS A 116 -7.69 -19.09 -22.17
CA LYS A 116 -6.74 -18.56 -23.16
C LYS A 116 -5.40 -19.28 -23.08
N ILE A 117 -4.93 -19.58 -21.87
CA ILE A 117 -3.71 -20.35 -21.65
C ILE A 117 -3.88 -21.77 -22.20
N ASN A 118 -5.03 -22.41 -21.95
CA ASN A 118 -5.30 -23.76 -22.46
C ASN A 118 -5.44 -23.81 -23.98
N ALA A 119 -6.05 -22.80 -24.59
CA ALA A 119 -6.11 -22.68 -26.06
C ALA A 119 -4.71 -22.57 -26.67
N LEU A 120 -3.84 -21.73 -26.09
CA LEU A 120 -2.46 -21.58 -26.57
C LEU A 120 -1.61 -22.83 -26.36
N LYS A 121 -1.79 -23.55 -25.25
CA LYS A 121 -1.15 -24.86 -25.04
C LYS A 121 -1.55 -25.89 -26.09
N ARG A 122 -2.77 -25.78 -26.62
CA ARG A 122 -3.31 -26.66 -27.68
C ARG A 122 -3.04 -26.13 -29.09
N ASN A 123 -2.21 -25.08 -29.25
CA ASN A 123 -1.96 -24.38 -30.51
C ASN A 123 -3.24 -23.90 -31.22
N GLN A 124 -4.32 -23.63 -30.47
CA GLN A 124 -5.57 -23.11 -30.99
C GLN A 124 -5.55 -21.57 -31.02
N ALA A 125 -6.12 -21.00 -32.08
CA ALA A 125 -6.26 -19.55 -32.19
C ALA A 125 -7.16 -18.99 -31.08
N LEU A 126 -6.73 -17.89 -30.45
CA LEU A 126 -7.57 -17.17 -29.50
C LEU A 126 -8.76 -16.53 -30.22
N SER A 127 -9.93 -16.52 -29.59
CA SER A 127 -11.13 -15.90 -30.16
C SER A 127 -10.87 -14.44 -30.56
N CYS A 128 -11.27 -14.08 -31.78
CA CYS A 128 -11.17 -12.74 -32.36
C CYS A 128 -11.87 -11.66 -31.52
N ARG A 129 -12.85 -12.05 -30.68
CA ARG A 129 -13.57 -11.12 -29.80
C ARG A 129 -12.77 -10.69 -28.57
N SER A 130 -11.63 -11.32 -28.31
CA SER A 130 -10.85 -11.05 -27.11
C SER A 130 -9.93 -9.82 -27.30
N LYS A 131 -10.08 -8.82 -26.42
CA LYS A 131 -9.21 -7.62 -26.35
C LYS A 131 -7.72 -7.93 -26.12
N ILE A 132 -7.37 -9.19 -25.89
CA ILE A 132 -6.00 -9.65 -25.64
C ILE A 132 -5.34 -10.11 -26.94
N LEU A 133 -6.12 -10.54 -27.96
CA LEU A 133 -5.56 -10.98 -29.24
C LEU A 133 -4.75 -9.87 -29.92
N SER A 134 -5.18 -8.61 -29.80
CA SER A 134 -4.45 -7.44 -30.33
C SER A 134 -3.07 -7.25 -29.71
N LEU A 135 -2.77 -7.92 -28.59
CA LEU A 135 -1.48 -7.86 -27.91
C LEU A 135 -0.52 -8.98 -28.37
N ASN A 136 -0.90 -9.82 -29.35
CA ASN A 136 -0.12 -10.98 -29.80
C ASN A 136 0.49 -11.78 -28.63
N PRO A 137 -0.36 -12.31 -27.74
CA PRO A 137 0.11 -12.90 -26.51
C PRO A 137 0.62 -14.33 -26.77
N PHE A 138 1.66 -14.72 -26.05
CA PHE A 138 2.29 -16.04 -26.18
C PHE A 138 2.71 -16.60 -24.83
N LEU A 139 2.89 -17.92 -24.76
CA LEU A 139 3.39 -18.60 -23.57
C LEU A 139 4.91 -18.79 -23.71
N ASN A 140 5.67 -18.34 -22.71
CA ASN A 140 7.11 -18.59 -22.66
C ASN A 140 7.38 -20.05 -22.21
N ASN A 141 8.61 -20.54 -22.40
CA ASN A 141 9.11 -21.85 -21.97
C ASN A 141 8.87 -22.10 -20.46
N SER A 142 8.88 -21.04 -19.66
CA SER A 142 8.56 -21.11 -18.23
C SER A 142 7.07 -21.23 -17.94
N GLY A 143 6.18 -21.25 -18.93
CA GLY A 143 4.72 -21.31 -18.74
C GLY A 143 4.11 -19.99 -18.28
N ILE A 144 4.79 -18.86 -18.48
CA ILE A 144 4.30 -17.51 -18.15
C ILE A 144 3.71 -16.87 -19.39
N PHE A 145 2.53 -16.27 -19.24
CA PHE A 145 1.82 -15.60 -20.32
C PHE A 145 2.38 -14.18 -20.53
N ARG A 146 2.89 -13.90 -21.74
CA ARG A 146 3.60 -12.67 -22.09
C ARG A 146 3.03 -12.04 -23.35
N VAL A 147 3.33 -10.77 -23.54
CA VAL A 147 2.95 -9.95 -24.70
C VAL A 147 4.11 -9.87 -25.67
N SER A 148 3.85 -10.05 -26.96
CA SER A 148 4.86 -9.81 -28.00
C SER A 148 4.76 -8.38 -28.55
N GLY A 149 5.84 -7.87 -29.13
CA GLY A 149 5.90 -6.51 -29.66
C GLY A 149 6.85 -6.37 -30.85
N ARG A 150 7.04 -5.13 -31.31
CA ARG A 150 7.93 -4.80 -32.44
C ARG A 150 9.41 -4.72 -32.05
N LEU A 151 9.74 -4.81 -30.77
CA LEU A 151 11.10 -4.66 -30.23
C LEU A 151 11.87 -5.98 -30.10
N ARG A 152 11.51 -7.03 -30.86
CA ARG A 152 12.15 -8.36 -30.79
C ARG A 152 13.67 -8.31 -30.98
N HIS A 153 14.12 -7.50 -31.94
CA HIS A 153 15.53 -7.36 -32.31
C HIS A 153 16.28 -6.24 -31.57
N ALA A 154 15.61 -5.46 -30.72
CA ALA A 154 16.27 -4.38 -29.98
C ALA A 154 17.28 -4.94 -28.95
N ASN A 155 18.36 -4.21 -28.67
CA ASN A 155 19.33 -4.61 -27.64
C ASN A 155 18.85 -4.19 -26.23
N ILE A 156 17.74 -4.77 -25.78
CA ILE A 156 17.11 -4.49 -24.47
C ILE A 156 16.83 -5.80 -23.72
N ALA A 157 16.59 -5.72 -22.41
CA ALA A 157 16.29 -6.88 -21.59
C ALA A 157 15.04 -7.63 -22.08
N TYR A 158 15.04 -8.97 -21.95
CA TYR A 158 13.94 -9.82 -22.42
C TYR A 158 12.57 -9.43 -21.82
N GLY A 159 12.55 -9.03 -20.54
CA GLY A 159 11.33 -8.54 -19.88
C GLY A 159 10.73 -7.31 -20.57
N HIS A 160 11.58 -6.41 -21.06
CA HIS A 160 11.16 -5.19 -21.73
C HIS A 160 10.69 -5.47 -23.16
N LYS A 161 11.30 -6.44 -23.86
CA LYS A 161 10.82 -6.91 -25.17
C LYS A 161 9.46 -7.60 -25.06
N HIS A 162 9.31 -8.41 -24.01
CA HIS A 162 8.20 -9.34 -23.83
C HIS A 162 7.62 -9.25 -22.42
N PRO A 163 6.92 -8.15 -22.11
CA PRO A 163 6.41 -7.92 -20.77
C PRO A 163 5.35 -8.97 -20.38
N ILE A 164 5.27 -9.25 -19.07
CA ILE A 164 4.37 -10.25 -18.49
C ILE A 164 2.95 -9.71 -18.47
N LEU A 165 1.99 -10.44 -19.04
CA LEU A 165 0.60 -9.99 -19.08
C LEU A 165 -0.05 -10.09 -17.70
N LEU A 166 -0.62 -8.99 -17.21
CA LEU A 166 -1.34 -8.95 -15.95
C LEU A 166 -2.79 -8.44 -16.12
N PRO A 167 -3.75 -9.01 -15.35
CA PRO A 167 -5.13 -8.55 -15.35
C PRO A 167 -5.25 -7.15 -14.72
N LYS A 168 -6.25 -6.39 -15.18
CA LYS A 168 -6.56 -5.06 -14.64
C LYS A 168 -7.01 -5.11 -13.18
N ARG A 169 -7.87 -6.08 -12.86
CA ARG A 169 -8.59 -6.18 -11.58
C ARG A 169 -8.06 -7.37 -10.78
N HIS A 170 -6.89 -7.22 -10.18
CA HIS A 170 -6.36 -8.22 -9.27
C HIS A 170 -5.51 -7.57 -8.17
N ILE A 171 -5.50 -8.16 -6.99
CA ILE A 171 -4.77 -7.63 -5.83
C ILE A 171 -3.27 -7.58 -6.11
N LEU A 172 -2.71 -8.63 -6.73
CA LEU A 172 -1.30 -8.65 -7.15
C LEU A 172 -0.95 -7.46 -8.05
N THR A 173 -1.81 -7.10 -9.01
CA THR A 173 -1.61 -5.94 -9.88
C THR A 173 -1.55 -4.64 -9.06
N ASN A 174 -2.45 -4.49 -8.09
CA ASN A 174 -2.45 -3.32 -7.19
C ASN A 174 -1.18 -3.26 -6.33
N LEU A 175 -0.73 -4.41 -5.81
CA LEU A 175 0.51 -4.52 -5.02
C LEU A 175 1.74 -4.17 -5.86
N ILE A 176 1.79 -4.59 -7.13
CA ILE A 176 2.89 -4.24 -8.06
C ILE A 176 2.90 -2.74 -8.30
N VAL A 177 1.77 -2.14 -8.66
CA VAL A 177 1.70 -0.70 -8.91
C VAL A 177 2.09 0.10 -7.65
N ARG A 178 1.61 -0.31 -6.47
CA ARG A 178 1.98 0.32 -5.20
C ARG A 178 3.48 0.19 -4.91
N TYR A 179 4.06 -0.98 -5.13
CA TYR A 179 5.49 -1.21 -4.97
C TYR A 179 6.32 -0.27 -5.85
N TYR A 180 6.01 -0.18 -7.15
CA TYR A 180 6.71 0.75 -8.05
C TYR A 180 6.52 2.22 -7.66
N HIS A 181 5.32 2.58 -7.23
CA HIS A 181 5.05 3.93 -6.75
C HIS A 181 5.89 4.29 -5.50
N GLU A 182 6.10 3.34 -4.59
CA GLU A 182 6.89 3.55 -3.37
C GLU A 182 8.40 3.58 -3.65
N ILE A 183 8.94 2.65 -4.44
CA ILE A 183 10.39 2.62 -4.75
C ILE A 183 10.83 3.80 -5.61
N LEU A 184 9.93 4.34 -6.45
CA LEU A 184 10.16 5.53 -7.26
C LEU A 184 9.84 6.83 -6.50
N LEU A 185 9.86 6.80 -5.15
CA LEU A 185 9.68 7.98 -4.30
C LEU A 185 8.39 8.76 -4.58
N TYR A 186 7.26 8.06 -4.72
CA TYR A 186 5.93 8.63 -4.98
C TYR A 186 5.83 9.40 -6.31
N ALA A 187 6.59 8.96 -7.32
CA ALA A 187 6.56 9.53 -8.66
C ALA A 187 5.17 9.56 -9.30
N GLY A 188 5.05 10.46 -10.29
CA GLY A 188 3.83 10.66 -11.07
C GLY A 188 3.43 9.44 -11.93
N PRO A 189 2.20 9.40 -12.44
CA PRO A 189 1.65 8.24 -13.14
C PRO A 189 2.45 7.78 -14.36
N GLN A 190 3.05 8.72 -15.10
CA GLN A 190 3.79 8.42 -16.32
C GLN A 190 5.09 7.66 -16.04
N LEU A 191 5.86 8.10 -15.04
CA LEU A 191 7.11 7.43 -14.66
C LEU A 191 6.85 6.04 -14.08
N VAL A 192 5.84 5.92 -13.22
CA VAL A 192 5.41 4.62 -12.69
C VAL A 192 5.00 3.68 -13.83
N GLN A 193 4.27 4.19 -14.83
CA GLN A 193 3.86 3.40 -15.97
C GLN A 193 5.05 2.90 -16.79
N SER A 194 6.02 3.75 -17.13
CA SER A 194 7.19 3.35 -17.92
C SER A 194 8.02 2.29 -17.20
N SER A 195 8.28 2.46 -15.90
CA SER A 195 9.06 1.48 -15.12
C SER A 195 8.32 0.15 -14.96
N ILE A 196 6.99 0.16 -14.85
CA ILE A 196 6.21 -1.09 -14.86
C ILE A 196 6.28 -1.78 -16.22
N GLN A 197 6.21 -1.02 -17.33
CA GLN A 197 6.21 -1.55 -18.69
C GLN A 197 7.51 -2.26 -19.10
N GLU A 198 8.61 -2.00 -18.40
CA GLU A 198 9.86 -2.76 -18.55
C GLU A 198 9.72 -4.24 -18.18
N HIS A 199 8.73 -4.61 -17.37
CA HIS A 199 8.58 -5.96 -16.84
C HIS A 199 7.16 -6.53 -17.02
N TYR A 200 6.14 -5.69 -16.95
CA TYR A 200 4.73 -6.07 -16.89
C TYR A 200 3.85 -5.28 -17.86
N TRP A 201 2.93 -5.98 -18.50
CA TRP A 201 1.88 -5.40 -19.33
C TRP A 201 0.53 -5.56 -18.63
N ILE A 202 0.10 -4.53 -17.91
CA ILE A 202 -1.20 -4.50 -17.24
C ILE A 202 -2.27 -4.05 -18.24
N ILE A 203 -3.33 -4.84 -18.39
CA ILE A 203 -4.47 -4.46 -19.24
C ILE A 203 -5.12 -3.19 -18.66
N GLY A 204 -5.12 -2.09 -19.42
CA GLY A 204 -5.64 -0.80 -18.94
C GLY A 204 -4.82 -0.18 -17.80
N SER A 205 -3.49 -0.34 -17.85
CA SER A 205 -2.52 0.14 -16.83
C SER A 205 -2.75 1.59 -16.38
N LYS A 206 -3.00 2.51 -17.33
CA LYS A 206 -3.17 3.94 -17.06
C LYS A 206 -4.24 4.23 -16.01
N ASP A 207 -5.37 3.52 -16.05
CA ASP A 207 -6.47 3.76 -15.12
C ASP A 207 -6.15 3.24 -13.73
N VAL A 208 -5.54 2.05 -13.66
CA VAL A 208 -5.15 1.40 -12.39
C VAL A 208 -4.11 2.27 -11.68
N ILE A 209 -3.10 2.73 -12.40
CA ILE A 209 -2.04 3.58 -11.86
C ILE A 209 -2.59 4.92 -11.39
N ARG A 210 -3.39 5.61 -12.21
CA ARG A 210 -4.02 6.89 -11.81
C ARG A 210 -4.91 6.72 -10.58
N HIS A 211 -5.69 5.65 -10.53
CA HIS A 211 -6.55 5.35 -9.38
C HIS A 211 -5.72 5.15 -8.11
N LEU A 212 -4.70 4.27 -8.15
CA LEU A 212 -3.87 3.96 -6.99
C LEU A 212 -3.11 5.17 -6.45
N ILE A 213 -2.53 5.98 -7.34
CA ILE A 213 -1.82 7.21 -6.94
C ILE A 213 -2.81 8.21 -6.31
N ARG A 214 -4.01 8.36 -6.87
CA ARG A 214 -5.04 9.25 -6.31
C ARG A 214 -5.49 8.81 -4.90
N THR A 215 -5.54 7.51 -4.64
CA THR A 215 -5.89 6.94 -3.33
C THR A 215 -4.72 6.90 -2.34
N CYS A 216 -3.50 7.21 -2.77
CA CYS A 216 -2.32 7.19 -1.91
C CYS A 216 -2.37 8.37 -0.92
N VAL A 217 -2.36 8.07 0.39
CA VAL A 217 -2.47 9.08 1.45
C VAL A 217 -1.32 10.10 1.40
N LYS A 218 -0.09 9.66 1.10
CA LYS A 218 1.08 10.55 0.99
C LYS A 218 0.92 11.52 -0.17
N CYS A 219 0.57 11.03 -1.36
CA CYS A 219 0.30 11.88 -2.50
C CYS A 219 -0.90 12.80 -2.26
N TYR A 220 -1.93 12.31 -1.58
CA TYR A 220 -3.09 13.12 -1.21
C TYR A 220 -2.67 14.32 -0.33
N ARG A 221 -1.86 14.08 0.71
CA ARG A 221 -1.34 15.13 1.59
C ARG A 221 -0.46 16.14 0.85
N ILE A 222 0.43 15.66 -0.02
CA ILE A 222 1.33 16.52 -0.81
C ILE A 222 0.55 17.36 -1.84
N ARG A 223 -0.49 16.78 -2.44
CA ARG A 223 -1.36 17.47 -3.42
C ARG A 223 -2.36 18.41 -2.76
N ALA A 224 -2.44 18.47 -1.43
CA ALA A 224 -3.39 19.35 -0.75
C ALA A 224 -3.12 20.80 -1.21
N SER A 225 -3.97 21.29 -2.11
CA SER A 225 -3.95 22.68 -2.54
C SER A 225 -4.55 23.51 -1.42
N ILE A 226 -3.95 24.68 -1.16
CA ILE A 226 -4.60 25.70 -0.35
C ILE A 226 -5.93 26.00 -1.04
N THR A 227 -7.04 25.69 -0.38
CA THR A 227 -8.34 26.08 -0.87
C THR A 227 -8.36 27.60 -0.90
N ASN A 228 -8.68 28.19 -2.04
CA ASN A 228 -8.92 29.62 -2.10
C ASN A 228 -10.13 29.91 -1.20
N GLN A 229 -9.87 30.50 -0.05
CA GLN A 229 -10.95 30.96 0.82
C GLN A 229 -11.66 32.08 0.06
N MET A 230 -12.95 31.89 -0.22
CA MET A 230 -13.79 33.00 -0.67
C MET A 230 -13.80 34.02 0.47
N MET A 231 -13.17 35.18 0.26
CA MET A 231 -13.23 36.27 1.23
C MET A 231 -14.67 36.76 1.30
N SER A 232 -15.16 37.09 2.50
CA SER A 232 -16.46 37.74 2.61
C SER A 232 -16.45 39.08 1.89
N ASP A 233 -17.63 39.56 1.52
CA ASP A 233 -17.78 40.93 1.05
C ASP A 233 -17.21 41.91 2.09
N LEU A 234 -16.58 42.98 1.60
CA LEU A 234 -16.04 44.03 2.45
C LEU A 234 -17.21 44.71 3.19
N PRO A 235 -17.10 44.97 4.50
CA PRO A 235 -18.18 45.62 5.24
C PRO A 235 -18.43 47.02 4.67
N THR A 236 -19.69 47.46 4.71
CA THR A 236 -20.10 48.80 4.24
C THR A 236 -19.26 49.91 4.86
N THR A 237 -18.82 49.74 6.10
CA THR A 237 -17.93 50.67 6.81
C THR A 237 -16.60 50.93 6.12
N ARG A 238 -16.09 49.97 5.33
CA ARG A 238 -14.82 50.06 4.59
C ARG A 238 -14.99 50.71 3.22
N ILE A 239 -16.17 50.61 2.60
CA ILE A 239 -16.41 51.01 1.21
C ILE A 239 -17.26 52.27 1.07
N SER A 240 -18.11 52.60 2.04
CA SER A 240 -18.93 53.80 1.97
C SER A 240 -18.11 55.05 2.31
N PRO A 241 -18.22 56.14 1.55
CA PRO A 241 -17.50 57.38 1.83
C PRO A 241 -17.90 57.94 3.20
N SER A 242 -16.91 58.44 3.93
CA SER A 242 -17.11 59.08 5.23
C SER A 242 -16.10 60.23 5.42
N PRO A 243 -16.36 61.18 6.34
CA PRO A 243 -15.35 62.13 6.79
C PRO A 243 -14.05 61.44 7.23
N THR A 244 -12.94 62.19 7.14
CA THR A 244 -11.61 61.70 7.52
C THR A 244 -11.60 61.30 9.01
N PHE A 245 -10.91 60.19 9.31
CA PHE A 245 -10.81 59.59 10.64
C PHE A 245 -12.12 59.19 11.34
N LEU A 246 -13.29 59.30 10.71
CA LEU A 246 -14.56 58.85 11.30
C LEU A 246 -14.61 57.33 11.48
N ARG A 247 -14.05 56.59 10.52
CA ARG A 247 -13.96 55.12 10.54
C ARG A 247 -12.52 54.72 10.28
N CYS A 248 -11.91 54.06 11.26
CA CYS A 248 -10.51 53.65 11.22
C CYS A 248 -10.37 52.18 11.59
N GLY A 249 -9.44 51.49 10.93
CA GLY A 249 -8.89 50.24 11.42
C GLY A 249 -7.75 50.54 12.38
N VAL A 250 -7.65 49.75 13.44
CA VAL A 250 -6.54 49.82 14.39
C VAL A 250 -5.77 48.51 14.28
N ASP A 251 -4.45 48.60 14.13
CA ASP A 251 -3.53 47.48 14.18
C ASP A 251 -2.34 47.84 15.07
N TYR A 252 -1.60 46.85 15.55
CA TYR A 252 -0.40 47.07 16.37
C TYR A 252 0.81 46.41 15.70
N ALA A 253 1.85 47.19 15.45
CA ALA A 253 3.14 46.67 15.03
C ALA A 253 4.06 46.52 16.23
N GLY A 254 4.63 45.33 16.41
CA GLY A 254 5.65 45.08 17.44
C GLY A 254 5.81 43.60 17.80
N PRO A 255 6.61 43.29 18.85
CA PRO A 255 7.33 44.25 19.70
C PRO A 255 8.62 44.77 19.06
N PHE A 256 8.84 46.09 19.15
CA PHE A 256 10.11 46.73 18.81
C PHE A 256 10.94 46.97 20.07
N GLN A 257 12.27 46.87 19.96
CA GLN A 257 13.18 47.18 21.06
C GLN A 257 13.63 48.64 20.95
N ILE A 258 13.14 49.50 21.82
CA ILE A 258 13.51 50.91 21.88
C ILE A 258 14.45 51.18 23.06
N ARG A 259 15.34 52.16 22.91
CA ARG A 259 16.17 52.68 24.00
C ARG A 259 15.70 54.09 24.32
N GLY A 260 15.31 54.34 25.57
CA GLY A 260 14.85 55.66 26.00
C GLY A 260 15.97 56.72 26.07
N SER A 261 17.24 56.31 26.12
CA SER A 261 18.39 57.22 26.11
C SER A 261 19.59 56.67 25.34
N LYS A 262 20.41 57.58 24.80
CA LYS A 262 21.67 57.25 24.15
C LYS A 262 22.78 57.16 25.22
N GLY A 263 23.31 55.96 25.45
CA GLY A 263 24.43 55.76 26.39
C GLY A 263 24.67 54.29 26.75
N ARG A 264 25.87 53.99 27.31
CA ARG A 264 26.20 52.67 27.87
C ARG A 264 25.35 52.44 29.13
N GLY A 265 24.67 51.30 29.21
CA GLY A 265 23.81 50.94 30.36
C GLY A 265 22.31 51.27 30.23
N SER A 266 21.87 51.91 29.13
CA SER A 266 20.43 52.11 28.89
C SER A 266 19.74 50.77 28.61
N LYS A 267 18.79 50.40 29.45
CA LYS A 267 17.94 49.20 29.26
C LYS A 267 17.07 49.39 28.01
N SER A 268 16.97 48.35 27.18
CA SER A 268 16.02 48.32 26.07
C SER A 268 14.64 47.97 26.59
N LEU A 269 13.62 48.69 26.11
CA LEU A 269 12.22 48.48 26.43
C LEU A 269 11.49 47.95 25.21
N LYS A 270 10.48 47.11 25.42
CA LYS A 270 9.56 46.69 24.36
C LYS A 270 8.54 47.79 24.15
N ALA A 271 8.44 48.29 22.93
CA ALA A 271 7.39 49.21 22.50
C ALA A 271 6.57 48.59 21.38
N TYR A 272 5.31 49.02 21.31
CA TYR A 272 4.39 48.70 20.24
C TYR A 272 3.92 50.01 19.60
N ILE A 273 3.74 50.00 18.29
CA ILE A 273 3.21 51.13 17.55
C ILE A 273 1.75 50.82 17.25
N ALA A 274 0.85 51.64 17.77
CA ALA A 274 -0.55 51.61 17.35
C ALA A 274 -0.68 52.31 16.00
N ILE A 275 -1.21 51.58 15.01
CA ILE A 275 -1.42 52.01 13.64
C ILE A 275 -2.92 52.25 13.44
N PHE A 276 -3.30 53.50 13.24
CA PHE A 276 -4.66 53.88 12.89
C PHE A 276 -4.73 54.15 11.39
N VAL A 277 -5.55 53.39 10.65
CA VAL A 277 -5.73 53.54 9.21
C VAL A 277 -7.15 54.02 8.93
N CYS A 278 -7.30 55.22 8.38
CA CYS A 278 -8.60 55.75 7.98
C CYS A 278 -9.15 54.97 6.76
N PHE A 279 -10.39 54.47 6.83
CA PHE A 279 -10.97 53.71 5.73
C PHE A 279 -11.38 54.57 4.52
N SER A 280 -11.66 55.85 4.71
CA SER A 280 -12.07 56.76 3.63
C SER A 280 -10.91 57.12 2.70
N ILE A 281 -9.77 57.54 3.27
CA ILE A 281 -8.61 58.05 2.50
C ILE A 281 -7.33 57.23 2.66
N ARG A 282 -7.35 56.15 3.46
CA ARG A 282 -6.17 55.33 3.79
C ARG A 282 -5.02 56.11 4.45
N ALA A 283 -5.31 57.24 5.08
CA ALA A 283 -4.34 57.96 5.90
C ALA A 283 -3.97 57.15 7.14
N ILE A 284 -2.68 57.16 7.47
CA ILE A 284 -2.11 56.39 8.57
C ILE A 284 -1.68 57.37 9.68
N HIS A 285 -2.11 57.10 10.91
CA HIS A 285 -1.65 57.79 12.10
C HIS A 285 -0.96 56.79 13.03
N LEU A 286 0.29 57.07 13.39
CA LEU A 286 1.14 56.19 14.20
C LEU A 286 1.30 56.78 15.60
N ILE A 287 0.99 55.99 16.62
CA ILE A 287 1.18 56.36 18.02
C ILE A 287 2.15 55.35 18.64
N CYS A 288 3.25 55.85 19.21
CA CYS A 288 4.23 55.04 19.93
C CYS A 288 4.07 55.34 21.43
N ASN A 289 3.65 54.33 22.20
CA ASN A 289 3.61 54.35 23.66
C ASN A 289 4.80 53.59 24.26
#